data_AF-A0A7G8V083-F1
#
_entry.id   AF-A0A7G8V083-F1
#
_cell.length_a   1.000
_cell.length_b   1.000
_cell.length_c   1.000
_cell.angle_alpha   90.00
_cell.angle_beta   90.00
_cell.angle_gamma   90.00
#
_symmetry.space_group_name_H-M   'P 1'
#
loop_
_entity.id
_entity.type
_entity.pdbx_description
1 polymer ?
#
loop_
_entity_poly.entity_id
_entity_poly.type
_entity_poly.pdbx_seq_one_letter_code
_entity_poly.pdbx_strand_id
1 'polypeptide(L)'
;MKTEQLMIVKKELDLLKKHLKDSNLSEYNKNQLLAELGSAKVVKEDELPEDAVCIGSEVEIQEVVSEKKYTFQIVLPAEANMKENKMSVFAPIGTALLGYRVGAQVQWEMPNGMKTFAILKVSHKISPLI
;
A
#
# COMPACT_ATOMS: atom_id res chain seq x y z
N MET A 1 -17.33 10.35 -7.72
CA MET A 1 -16.72 9.01 -7.63
C MET A 1 -16.67 8.64 -6.16
N LYS A 2 -17.13 7.45 -5.77
CA LYS A 2 -17.01 7.01 -4.36
C LYS A 2 -15.54 6.67 -4.14
N THR A 3 -14.84 7.49 -3.35
CA THR A 3 -13.53 7.11 -2.85
C THR A 3 -13.79 5.95 -1.88
N GLU A 4 -13.38 4.74 -2.24
CA GLU A 4 -13.42 3.62 -1.30
C GLU A 4 -12.64 4.05 -0.05
N GLN A 5 -13.28 3.95 1.12
CA GLN A 5 -12.64 4.34 2.37
C GLN A 5 -11.49 3.38 2.66
N LEU A 6 -10.28 3.91 2.81
CA LEU A 6 -9.08 3.13 3.15
C LEU A 6 -9.32 2.35 4.44
N MET A 7 -9.08 1.03 4.44
CA MET A 7 -9.26 0.15 5.59
C MET A 7 -7.90 -0.34 6.05
N ILE A 8 -7.53 -0.03 7.29
CA ILE A 8 -6.18 -0.30 7.79
C ILE A 8 -6.21 -0.77 9.24
N VAL A 9 -5.30 -1.68 9.59
CA VAL A 9 -5.15 -2.09 10.99
C VAL A 9 -4.39 -1.04 11.79
N LYS A 10 -4.72 -0.91 13.08
CA LYS A 10 -4.16 0.14 13.94
C LYS A 10 -2.62 0.20 13.93
N LYS A 11 -1.96 -0.97 13.98
CA LYS A 11 -0.49 -1.06 14.01
C LYS A 11 0.13 -0.47 12.74
N GLU A 12 -0.47 -0.70 11.58
CA GLU A 12 0.00 -0.21 10.29
C GLU A 12 -0.23 1.29 10.13
N LEU A 13 -1.39 1.78 10.59
CA LEU A 13 -1.67 3.21 10.65
C LEU A 13 -0.61 3.95 11.48
N ASP A 14 -0.31 3.45 12.66
CA ASP A 14 0.68 4.03 13.57
C ASP A 14 2.09 3.98 12.94
N LEU A 15 2.41 2.88 12.24
CA LEU A 15 3.66 2.71 11.50
C LEU A 15 3.81 3.75 10.39
N LEU A 16 2.79 3.92 9.54
CA LEU A 16 2.80 4.91 8.46
C LEU A 16 2.89 6.34 9.00
N LYS A 17 2.13 6.68 10.05
CA LYS A 17 2.19 8.01 10.69
C LYS A 17 3.57 8.32 11.26
N LYS A 18 4.23 7.32 11.85
CA LYS A 18 5.59 7.46 12.34
C LYS A 18 6.56 7.68 11.17
N HIS A 19 6.50 6.83 10.15
CA HIS A 19 7.38 6.92 8.99
C HIS A 19 7.23 8.24 8.23
N LEU A 20 5.99 8.72 8.08
CA LEU A 20 5.68 9.95 7.36
C LEU A 20 6.48 11.16 7.87
N LYS A 21 6.68 11.26 9.20
CA LYS A 21 7.45 12.34 9.84
C LYS A 21 8.89 12.41 9.35
N ASP A 22 9.49 11.26 9.07
CA ASP A 22 10.89 11.11 8.70
C ASP A 22 11.08 10.84 7.18
N SER A 23 9.98 10.79 6.42
CA SER A 23 9.99 10.40 5.01
C SER A 23 10.37 11.55 4.07
N ASN A 24 11.11 11.20 3.01
CA ASN A 24 11.44 12.10 1.89
C ASN A 24 10.37 12.09 0.79
N LEU A 25 9.10 11.88 1.15
CA LEU A 25 7.98 12.02 0.23
C LEU A 25 7.84 13.49 -0.20
N SER A 26 7.37 13.71 -1.44
CA SER A 26 7.00 15.03 -1.92
C SER A 26 5.84 15.62 -1.10
N GLU A 27 5.67 16.94 -1.17
CA GLU A 27 4.58 17.61 -0.46
C GLU A 27 3.21 17.12 -0.92
N TYR A 28 3.06 16.83 -2.23
CA TYR A 28 1.85 16.23 -2.78
C TYR A 28 1.55 14.87 -2.12
N ASN A 29 2.50 13.94 -2.15
CA ASN A 29 2.32 12.60 -1.58
C ASN A 29 2.09 12.65 -0.06
N LYS A 30 2.76 13.57 0.66
CA LYS A 30 2.56 13.78 2.10
C LYS A 30 1.14 14.23 2.40
N ASN A 31 0.64 15.23 1.69
CA ASN A 31 -0.70 15.77 1.90
C ASN A 31 -1.78 14.75 1.54
N GLN A 32 -1.59 14.02 0.44
CA GLN A 32 -2.50 12.94 0.04
C GLN A 32 -2.55 11.84 1.11
N LEU A 33 -1.40 11.32 1.55
CA LEU A 33 -1.35 10.28 2.58
C LEU A 33 -1.95 10.76 3.90
N LEU A 34 -1.72 12.00 4.32
CA LEU A 34 -2.34 12.55 5.53
C LEU A 34 -3.87 12.59 5.44
N ALA A 35 -4.42 13.00 4.30
CA ALA A 35 -5.86 13.04 4.07
C ALA A 35 -6.47 11.63 4.08
N GLU A 36 -5.80 10.67 3.45
CA GLU A 36 -6.20 9.26 3.40
C GLU A 36 -6.17 8.65 4.81
N LEU A 37 -5.05 8.77 5.54
CA LEU A 37 -4.92 8.26 6.91
C LEU A 37 -5.85 8.98 7.90
N GLY A 38 -6.25 10.22 7.61
CA GLY A 38 -7.19 11.00 8.42
C GLY A 38 -8.65 10.57 8.25
N SER A 39 -9.00 9.94 7.12
CA SER A 39 -10.35 9.44 6.80
C SER A 39 -10.45 7.91 6.80
N ALA A 40 -9.33 7.22 6.99
CA ALA A 40 -9.23 5.77 7.02
C ALA A 40 -10.10 5.15 8.12
N LYS A 41 -10.73 4.01 7.79
CA LYS A 41 -11.41 3.15 8.75
C LYS A 41 -10.39 2.23 9.41
N VAL A 42 -10.19 2.43 10.71
CA VAL A 42 -9.33 1.55 11.51
C VAL A 42 -10.12 0.29 11.88
N VAL A 43 -9.60 -0.87 11.52
CA VAL A 43 -10.20 -2.19 11.78
C VAL A 43 -9.24 -3.06 12.58
N LYS A 44 -9.76 -4.15 13.16
CA LYS A 44 -8.90 -5.22 13.70
C LYS A 44 -8.33 -6.08 12.58
N GLU A 45 -7.31 -6.87 12.89
CA GLU A 45 -6.64 -7.77 11.93
C GLU A 45 -7.61 -8.81 11.36
N ASP A 46 -8.53 -9.35 12.17
CA ASP A 46 -9.58 -10.31 11.77
C ASP A 46 -10.78 -9.66 11.06
N GLU A 47 -10.87 -8.33 11.08
CA GLU A 47 -11.92 -7.55 10.41
C GLU A 47 -11.42 -6.91 9.10
N LEU A 48 -10.13 -7.08 8.77
CA LEU A 48 -9.55 -6.58 7.53
C LEU A 48 -10.01 -7.47 6.35
N PRO A 49 -10.59 -6.89 5.28
CA PRO A 49 -10.98 -7.67 4.10
C PRO A 49 -9.79 -8.39 3.45
N GLU A 50 -10.02 -9.61 2.94
CA GLU A 50 -8.99 -10.41 2.25
C GLU A 50 -8.48 -9.79 0.93
N ASP A 51 -9.21 -8.79 0.43
CA ASP A 51 -8.86 -8.02 -0.76
C ASP A 51 -8.18 -6.68 -0.42
N ALA A 52 -7.94 -6.39 0.87
CA ALA A 52 -7.24 -5.21 1.34
C ALA A 52 -5.73 -5.45 1.47
N VAL A 53 -4.94 -4.51 0.98
CA VAL A 53 -3.49 -4.56 1.07
C VAL A 53 -3.03 -4.30 2.51
N CYS A 54 -2.31 -5.25 3.10
CA CYS A 54 -1.62 -5.08 4.38
C CYS A 54 -0.16 -5.55 4.29
N ILE A 55 0.60 -5.36 5.36
CA ILE A 55 1.95 -5.91 5.47
C ILE A 55 1.85 -7.44 5.45
N GLY A 56 2.65 -8.06 4.58
CA GLY A 56 2.63 -9.49 4.30
C GLY A 56 1.82 -9.85 3.06
N SER A 57 0.96 -8.96 2.55
CA SER A 57 0.20 -9.21 1.32
C SER A 57 1.11 -9.32 0.09
N GLU A 58 0.83 -10.30 -0.76
CA GLU A 58 1.32 -10.35 -2.13
C GLU A 58 0.30 -9.64 -3.03
N VAL A 59 0.76 -8.64 -3.78
CA VAL A 59 -0.09 -7.71 -4.54
C VAL A 59 0.35 -7.73 -6.01
N GLU A 60 -0.62 -7.79 -6.92
CA GLU A 60 -0.43 -7.49 -8.34
C GLU A 60 -1.03 -6.12 -8.64
N ILE A 61 -0.23 -5.22 -9.19
CA ILE A 61 -0.66 -3.90 -9.65
C ILE A 61 -0.37 -3.74 -11.14
N GLN A 62 -1.10 -2.82 -11.78
CA GLN A 62 -0.84 -2.36 -13.13
C GLN A 62 -0.69 -0.84 -13.15
N GLU A 63 0.39 -0.36 -13.76
CA GLU A 63 0.48 1.06 -14.09
C GLU A 63 -0.44 1.36 -15.27
N VAL A 64 -1.38 2.28 -15.09
CA VAL A 64 -2.51 2.46 -16.01
C VAL A 64 -2.08 2.90 -17.41
N VAL A 65 -1.05 3.75 -17.53
CA VAL A 65 -0.65 4.31 -18.83
C VAL A 65 0.22 3.33 -19.63
N SER A 66 1.24 2.73 -19.01
CA SER A 66 2.14 1.79 -19.71
C SER A 66 1.63 0.35 -19.73
N GLU A 67 0.53 0.06 -19.03
CA GLU A 67 -0.05 -1.28 -18.86
C GLU A 67 0.90 -2.31 -18.23
N LYS A 68 2.06 -1.86 -17.71
CA LYS A 68 3.03 -2.72 -17.06
C LYS A 68 2.49 -3.24 -15.74
N LYS A 69 2.62 -4.55 -15.55
CA LYS A 69 2.24 -5.26 -14.34
C LYS A 69 3.44 -5.48 -13.43
N TYR A 70 3.20 -5.39 -12.13
CA TYR A 70 4.18 -5.63 -11.09
C TYR A 70 3.56 -6.53 -10.02
N THR A 71 4.31 -7.53 -9.59
CA THR A 71 3.90 -8.42 -8.51
C THR A 71 4.98 -8.42 -7.44
N PHE A 72 4.59 -8.13 -6.20
CA PHE A 72 5.51 -8.10 -5.06
C PHE A 72 4.77 -8.31 -3.75
N GLN A 73 5.51 -8.74 -2.74
CA GLN A 73 5.05 -8.79 -1.36
C GLN A 73 5.37 -7.48 -0.66
N ILE A 74 4.41 -6.89 0.05
CA ILE A 74 4.66 -5.74 0.92
C ILE A 74 5.21 -6.27 2.25
N VAL A 75 6.37 -5.78 2.66
CA VAL A 75 7.08 -6.25 3.85
C VAL A 75 7.62 -5.09 4.67
N LEU A 76 8.10 -5.37 5.88
CA LEU A 76 8.80 -4.36 6.67
C LEU A 76 10.17 -4.01 6.05
N PRO A 77 10.72 -2.81 6.32
CA PRO A 77 11.98 -2.37 5.73
C PRO A 77 13.15 -3.34 5.92
N ALA A 78 13.21 -4.01 7.07
CA ALA A 78 14.25 -4.98 7.40
C ALA A 78 14.20 -6.25 6.54
N GLU A 79 13.05 -6.55 5.94
CA GLU A 79 12.79 -7.74 5.12
C GLU A 79 12.81 -7.42 3.62
N ALA A 80 12.94 -6.15 3.26
CA ALA A 80 12.86 -5.70 1.89
C ALA A 80 14.02 -6.28 1.06
N ASN A 81 13.66 -6.97 -0.02
CA ASN A 81 14.61 -7.59 -0.94
C ASN A 81 13.98 -7.65 -2.34
N MET A 82 14.38 -6.70 -3.19
CA MET A 82 13.83 -6.62 -4.55
C MET A 82 14.17 -7.83 -5.42
N LYS A 83 15.24 -8.59 -5.10
CA LYS A 83 15.57 -9.84 -5.83
C LYS A 83 14.57 -10.96 -5.51
N GLU A 84 13.86 -10.86 -4.39
CA GLU A 84 12.83 -11.79 -3.94
C GLU A 84 11.41 -11.23 -4.12
N ASN A 85 11.26 -10.14 -4.89
CA ASN A 85 10.00 -9.40 -5.04
C ASN A 85 9.40 -8.96 -3.69
N LYS A 86 10.23 -8.62 -2.71
CA LYS A 86 9.81 -8.07 -1.42
C LYS A 86 10.02 -6.56 -1.40
N MET A 87 8.93 -5.81 -1.43
CA MET A 87 8.92 -4.36 -1.41
C MET A 87 8.67 -3.85 0.01
N SER A 88 9.52 -2.93 0.46
CA SER A 88 9.28 -2.22 1.72
C SER A 88 7.96 -1.46 1.67
N VAL A 89 7.17 -1.55 2.75
CA VAL A 89 6.00 -0.69 2.99
C VAL A 89 6.34 0.81 2.98
N PHE A 90 7.61 1.17 3.15
CA PHE A 90 8.11 2.55 3.09
C PHE A 90 8.66 2.96 1.71
N ALA A 91 8.64 2.06 0.73
CA ALA A 91 8.86 2.46 -0.66
C ALA A 91 7.68 3.32 -1.15
N PRO A 92 7.87 4.23 -2.12
CA PRO A 92 6.80 5.11 -2.60
C PRO A 92 5.51 4.34 -2.98
N ILE A 93 5.66 3.25 -3.73
CA ILE A 93 4.52 2.38 -4.10
C ILE A 93 3.98 1.64 -2.87
N GLY A 94 4.84 1.06 -2.02
CA GLY A 94 4.39 0.33 -0.83
C GLY A 94 3.54 1.18 0.11
N THR A 95 3.93 2.44 0.32
CA THR A 95 3.17 3.40 1.14
C THR A 95 1.85 3.78 0.49
N ALA A 96 1.84 3.97 -0.83
CA ALA A 96 0.65 4.36 -1.59
C ALA A 96 -0.46 3.29 -1.57
N LEU A 97 -0.09 2.02 -1.46
CA LEU A 97 -1.05 0.90 -1.61
C LEU A 97 -1.67 0.44 -0.29
N LEU A 98 -1.06 0.73 0.85
CA LEU A 98 -1.47 0.13 2.13
C LEU A 98 -2.90 0.53 2.50
N GLY A 99 -3.74 -0.47 2.80
CA GLY A 99 -5.15 -0.32 3.16
C GLY A 99 -6.11 -0.08 1.99
N TYR A 100 -5.60 0.03 0.75
CA TYR A 100 -6.44 -0.01 -0.44
C TYR A 100 -6.84 -1.44 -0.79
N ARG A 101 -7.94 -1.57 -1.55
CA ARG A 101 -8.52 -2.86 -1.93
C ARG A 101 -8.38 -3.15 -3.42
N VAL A 102 -8.53 -4.41 -3.80
CA VAL A 102 -8.63 -4.83 -5.21
C VAL A 102 -9.66 -3.96 -5.95
N GLY A 103 -9.31 -3.50 -7.15
CA GLY A 103 -10.11 -2.60 -7.96
C GLY A 103 -9.88 -1.11 -7.69
N ALA A 104 -9.19 -0.75 -6.60
CA ALA A 104 -8.81 0.63 -6.36
C ALA A 104 -7.75 1.10 -7.37
N GLN A 105 -7.77 2.41 -7.65
CA GLN A 105 -6.71 3.11 -8.37
C GLN A 105 -6.09 4.16 -7.46
N VAL A 106 -4.77 4.16 -7.39
CA VAL A 106 -4.00 5.10 -6.57
C VAL A 106 -3.14 5.94 -7.49
N GLN A 107 -3.30 7.26 -7.39
CA GLN A 107 -2.44 8.22 -8.07
C GLN A 107 -1.29 8.60 -7.14
N TRP A 108 -0.06 8.57 -7.63
CA TRP A 108 1.13 8.82 -6.81
C TRP A 108 2.21 9.53 -7.60
N GLU A 109 2.90 10.48 -6.95
CA GLU A 109 4.03 11.16 -7.56
C GLU A 109 5.29 10.29 -7.47
N MET A 110 5.83 9.93 -8.64
CA MET A 110 7.08 9.19 -8.78
C MET A 110 8.20 10.12 -9.26
N PRO A 111 9.48 9.72 -9.18
CA PRO A 111 10.60 10.56 -9.67
C PRO A 111 10.46 11.00 -11.13
N ASN A 112 9.74 10.23 -11.95
CA ASN A 112 9.45 10.53 -13.36
C ASN A 112 8.05 11.12 -13.60
N GLY A 113 7.42 11.66 -12.56
CA GLY A 113 6.11 12.33 -12.62
C GLY A 113 4.96 11.50 -12.05
N MET A 114 3.75 12.02 -12.22
CA MET A 114 2.53 11.40 -11.73
C MET A 114 2.26 10.06 -12.43
N LYS A 115 1.95 9.03 -11.63
CA LYS A 115 1.53 7.71 -12.11
C LYS A 115 0.25 7.27 -11.43
N THR A 116 -0.54 6.47 -12.12
CA THR A 116 -1.73 5.82 -11.56
C THR A 116 -1.52 4.32 -11.59
N PHE A 117 -1.75 3.67 -10.46
CA PHE A 117 -1.65 2.22 -10.31
C PHE A 117 -3.01 1.64 -9.96
N ALA A 118 -3.46 0.63 -10.69
CA ALA A 118 -4.63 -0.16 -10.38
C ALA A 118 -4.23 -1.41 -9.61
N ILE A 119 -4.93 -1.71 -8.51
CA ILE A 119 -4.73 -2.95 -7.75
C ILE A 119 -5.53 -4.05 -8.42
N LEU A 120 -4.86 -5.03 -9.00
CA LEU A 120 -5.48 -6.12 -9.73
C LEU A 120 -5.78 -7.32 -8.83
N LYS A 121 -4.89 -7.60 -7.88
CA LYS A 121 -4.99 -8.76 -7.00
C LYS A 121 -4.30 -8.48 -5.67
N VAL A 122 -4.90 -9.00 -4.60
CA VAL A 122 -4.31 -9.09 -3.27
C VAL A 122 -4.44 -10.53 -2.81
N SER A 123 -3.41 -11.05 -2.16
CA SER A 123 -3.48 -12.33 -1.47
C SER A 123 -2.67 -12.27 -0.18
N HIS A 124 -3.25 -12.77 0.90
CA HIS A 124 -2.57 -12.93 2.17
C HIS A 124 -1.90 -14.30 2.16
N LYS A 125 -0.56 -14.35 2.28
CA LYS A 125 0.09 -15.62 2.63
C LYS A 125 -0.22 -15.91 4.08
N ILE A 126 -1.39 -16.50 4.34
CA ILE A 126 -1.62 -17.27 5.56
C ILE A 126 -0.68 -18.46 5.41
N SER A 127 0.51 -18.37 6.00
CA SER A 127 1.30 -19.58 6.23
C SER A 127 0.45 -20.45 7.15
N PRO A 128 0.03 -21.65 6.73
CA PRO A 128 -0.60 -22.56 7.66
C PRO A 128 0.41 -22.78 8.79
N LEU A 129 0.04 -22.42 10.02
CA LEU A 129 0.76 -22.87 11.19
C LEU A 129 0.65 -24.41 11.15
N ILE A 130 1.75 -25.08 10.78
CA ILE A 130 1.92 -26.52 10.93
C ILE A 130 2.08 -26.81 12.41
#